data_AF-A0A2P7R7X7-F1
#
_entry.id   AF-A0A2P7R7X7-F1
#
_cell.length_a   1.000
_cell.length_b   1.000
_cell.length_c   1.000
_cell.angle_alpha   90.00
_cell.angle_beta   90.00
_cell.angle_gamma   90.00
#
_symmetry.space_group_name_H-M   'P 1'
#
loop_
_entity.id
_entity.type
_entity.pdbx_description
1 polymer ?
#
loop_
_entity_poly.entity_id
_entity_poly.type
_entity_poly.pdbx_seq_one_letter_code
_entity_poly.pdbx_strand_id
1 'polypeptide(L)'
;MTLDELLNHQQSQLQLLLELTGQELALLVKRKALELPPLTERKQALLLEIQATDGRLSTHPDRALLSSTHGAQVAAIRALLRDCQEQNQVAEQVLEQSLASTRKLANTLSRLHERQSMTYDQKGHTKGINKGAGFKV
;
A
#
# COMPACT_ATOMS: atom_id res chain seq x y z
N MET A 1 -18.16 -0.98 28.28
CA MET A 1 -18.48 -0.20 27.06
C MET A 1 -19.84 -0.64 26.61
N THR A 2 -20.73 0.31 26.37
CA THR A 2 -22.05 0.05 25.80
C THR A 2 -21.92 -0.29 24.31
N LEU A 3 -22.98 -0.86 23.72
CA LEU A 3 -23.01 -1.17 22.29
C LEU A 3 -22.83 0.09 21.43
N ASP A 4 -23.44 1.19 21.84
CA ASP A 4 -23.36 2.49 21.15
C ASP A 4 -21.93 3.08 21.23
N GLU A 5 -21.26 2.97 22.37
CA GLU A 5 -19.85 3.36 22.52
C GLU A 5 -18.93 2.55 21.60
N LEU A 6 -19.18 1.24 21.44
CA LEU A 6 -18.40 0.39 20.53
C LEU A 6 -18.61 0.77 19.06
N LEU A 7 -19.85 1.09 18.66
CA LEU A 7 -20.16 1.52 17.29
C LEU A 7 -19.54 2.88 16.98
N ASN A 8 -19.64 3.85 17.90
CA ASN A 8 -19.00 5.15 17.75
C ASN A 8 -17.47 5.02 17.69
N HIS A 9 -16.89 4.11 18.49
CA HIS A 9 -15.48 3.82 18.43
C HIS A 9 -15.07 3.22 17.06
N GLN A 10 -15.80 2.21 16.58
CA GLN A 10 -15.57 1.60 15.27
C GLN A 10 -15.66 2.63 14.13
N GLN A 11 -16.65 3.54 14.21
CA GLN A 11 -16.79 4.62 13.24
C GLN A 11 -15.57 5.56 13.24
N SER A 12 -15.09 5.95 14.42
CA SER A 12 -13.89 6.80 14.54
C SER A 12 -12.63 6.11 14.01
N GLN A 13 -12.49 4.80 14.23
CA GLN A 13 -11.38 4.01 13.72
C GLN A 13 -11.41 3.91 12.19
N LEU A 14 -12.59 3.73 11.58
CA LEU A 14 -12.74 3.71 10.13
C LEU A 14 -12.46 5.08 9.49
N GLN A 15 -12.87 6.17 10.13
CA GLN A 15 -12.53 7.53 9.68
C GLN A 15 -11.01 7.77 9.71
N LEU A 16 -10.34 7.34 10.79
CA LEU A 16 -8.88 7.43 10.88
C LEU A 16 -8.19 6.55 9.81
N LEU A 17 -8.74 5.37 9.52
CA LEU A 17 -8.22 4.49 8.47
C LEU A 17 -8.32 5.15 7.09
N LEU A 18 -9.44 5.82 6.80
CA LEU A 18 -9.64 6.57 5.57
C LEU A 18 -8.62 7.71 5.45
N GLU A 19 -8.39 8.45 6.54
CA GLU A 19 -7.41 9.54 6.58
C GLU A 19 -5.99 9.02 6.31
N LEU A 20 -5.57 7.95 7.00
CA LEU A 20 -4.25 7.33 6.80
C LEU A 20 -4.07 6.83 5.36
N THR A 21 -5.09 6.20 4.78
CA THR A 21 -5.05 5.70 3.41
C THR A 21 -4.94 6.87 2.41
N GLY A 22 -5.64 7.98 2.66
CA GLY A 22 -5.49 9.21 1.88
C GLY A 22 -4.08 9.83 1.98
N GLN A 23 -3.47 9.80 3.16
CA GLN A 23 -2.08 10.25 3.36
C GLN A 23 -1.09 9.35 2.61
N GLU A 24 -1.25 8.03 2.67
CA GLU A 24 -0.45 7.06 1.91
C GLU A 24 -0.54 7.34 0.40
N LEU A 25 -1.76 7.49 -0.13
CA LEU A 25 -2.00 7.83 -1.53
C LEU A 25 -1.28 9.13 -1.92
N ALA A 26 -1.37 10.17 -1.09
CA ALA A 26 -0.72 11.46 -1.34
C ALA A 26 0.81 11.33 -1.39
N LEU A 27 1.42 10.51 -0.53
CA LEU A 27 2.86 10.24 -0.56
C LEU A 27 3.27 9.44 -1.79
N LEU A 28 2.48 8.44 -2.19
CA LEU A 28 2.71 7.65 -3.41
C LEU A 28 2.70 8.54 -4.65
N VAL A 29 1.70 9.42 -4.77
CA VAL A 29 1.60 10.39 -5.87
C VAL A 29 2.82 11.34 -5.88
N LYS A 30 3.26 11.79 -4.69
CA LYS A 30 4.45 12.65 -4.55
C LYS A 30 5.79 11.91 -4.66
N ARG A 31 5.78 10.58 -4.88
CA ARG A 31 6.97 9.73 -4.94
C ARG A 31 7.85 9.79 -3.69
N LYS A 32 7.26 10.04 -2.52
CA LYS A 32 7.93 10.14 -1.22
C LYS A 32 7.97 8.79 -0.52
N ALA A 33 8.59 7.81 -1.16
CA ALA A 33 8.60 6.42 -0.69
C ALA A 33 9.21 6.22 0.72
N LEU A 34 10.16 7.09 1.10
CA LEU A 34 10.80 7.04 2.41
C LEU A 34 9.88 7.47 3.57
N GLU A 35 8.77 8.14 3.27
CA GLU A 35 7.80 8.62 4.26
C GLU A 35 6.64 7.62 4.46
N LEU A 36 6.55 6.55 3.66
CA LEU A 36 5.50 5.53 3.76
C LEU A 36 5.60 4.58 4.98
N PRO A 37 6.79 4.07 5.38
CA PRO A 37 6.90 3.08 6.45
C PRO A 37 6.14 3.43 7.75
N PRO A 38 6.26 4.64 8.32
CA PRO A 38 5.53 4.98 9.55
C PRO A 38 4.01 5.02 9.38
N LEU A 39 3.50 5.37 8.19
CA LEU A 39 2.06 5.33 7.91
C LEU A 39 1.56 3.88 7.82
N THR A 40 2.33 3.01 7.17
CA THR A 40 1.98 1.59 7.04
C THR A 40 1.96 0.89 8.39
N GLU A 41 2.93 1.17 9.28
CA GLU A 41 2.93 0.65 10.66
C GLU A 41 1.68 1.12 11.44
N ARG A 42 1.36 2.41 11.34
CA ARG A 42 0.17 2.98 12.02
C ARG A 42 -1.13 2.38 11.47
N LYS A 43 -1.22 2.16 10.17
CA LYS A 43 -2.35 1.47 9.52
C LYS A 43 -2.49 0.03 9.99
N GLN A 44 -1.38 -0.71 10.08
CA GLN A 44 -1.40 -2.09 10.59
C GLN A 44 -1.87 -2.16 12.04
N ALA A 45 -1.37 -1.28 12.91
CA ALA A 45 -1.83 -1.21 14.29
C ALA A 45 -3.33 -0.91 14.37
N LEU A 46 -3.80 0.07 13.59
CA LEU A 46 -5.23 0.43 13.55
C LEU A 46 -6.12 -0.72 13.04
N LEU A 47 -5.66 -1.49 12.05
CA LEU A 47 -6.41 -2.66 11.57
C LEU A 47 -6.55 -3.75 12.63
N LEU A 48 -5.53 -3.97 13.46
CA LEU A 48 -5.61 -4.89 14.60
C LEU A 48 -6.61 -4.40 15.65
N GLU A 49 -6.66 -3.09 15.92
CA GLU A 49 -7.63 -2.50 16.83
C GLU A 49 -9.07 -2.59 16.31
N ILE A 50 -9.27 -2.37 15.00
CA ILE A 50 -10.57 -2.56 14.33
C ILE A 50 -11.00 -4.02 14.44
N GLN A 51 -10.10 -4.97 14.15
CA GLN A 51 -10.40 -6.40 14.27
C GLN A 51 -10.77 -6.80 15.70
N ALA A 52 -10.09 -6.25 16.71
CA ALA A 52 -10.44 -6.47 18.11
C ALA A 52 -11.81 -5.88 18.46
N THR A 53 -12.13 -4.70 17.94
CA THR A 53 -13.43 -4.03 18.14
C THR A 53 -14.57 -4.81 17.48
N ASP A 54 -14.36 -5.30 16.26
CA ASP A 54 -15.28 -6.19 15.56
C ASP A 54 -15.52 -7.49 16.33
N GLY A 55 -14.46 -8.07 16.90
CA GLY A 55 -14.55 -9.24 17.77
C GLY A 55 -15.44 -8.98 18.99
N ARG A 56 -15.29 -7.82 19.64
CA ARG A 56 -16.11 -7.40 20.77
C ARG A 56 -17.57 -7.14 20.36
N LEU A 57 -17.81 -6.54 19.20
CA LEU A 57 -19.16 -6.34 18.65
C LEU A 57 -19.83 -7.68 18.32
N SER A 58 -19.07 -8.65 17.81
CA SER A 58 -19.60 -9.97 17.42
C SER A 58 -20.03 -10.83 18.61
N THR A 59 -19.38 -10.65 19.77
CA THR A 59 -19.61 -11.39 21.02
C THR A 59 -20.49 -10.61 22.01
N HIS A 60 -20.90 -9.38 21.68
CA HIS A 60 -21.70 -8.55 22.57
C HIS A 60 -23.10 -9.16 22.80
N PRO A 61 -23.60 -9.21 24.04
CA PRO A 61 -24.91 -9.79 24.37
C PRO A 61 -26.06 -9.09 23.63
N ASP A 62 -25.97 -7.78 23.46
CA ASP A 62 -27.00 -6.96 22.79
C ASP A 62 -26.88 -6.92 21.26
N ARG A 63 -26.16 -7.87 20.64
CA ARG A 63 -25.97 -7.91 19.17
C ARG A 63 -27.27 -7.87 18.38
N ALA A 64 -28.37 -8.40 18.93
CA ALA A 64 -29.68 -8.35 18.30
C ALA A 64 -30.21 -6.91 18.08
N LEU A 65 -29.73 -5.94 18.87
CA LEU A 65 -30.07 -4.52 18.73
C LEU A 65 -29.36 -3.84 17.56
N LEU A 66 -28.32 -4.46 17.00
CA LEU A 66 -27.60 -3.93 15.82
C LEU A 66 -28.49 -3.88 14.57
N SER A 67 -29.42 -4.82 14.42
CA SER A 67 -30.36 -4.87 13.29
C SER A 67 -31.67 -4.11 13.54
N SER A 68 -31.94 -3.72 14.77
CA SER A 68 -33.13 -2.93 15.13
C SER A 68 -32.71 -1.49 15.45
N THR A 69 -32.43 -1.20 16.72
CA THR A 69 -32.20 0.15 17.25
C THR A 69 -30.99 0.85 16.63
N HIS A 70 -29.94 0.11 16.26
CA HIS A 70 -28.69 0.68 15.72
C HIS A 70 -28.50 0.44 14.21
N GLY A 71 -29.55 0.03 13.50
CA GLY A 71 -29.46 -0.30 12.08
C GLY A 71 -28.92 0.84 11.21
N ALA A 72 -29.27 2.10 11.53
CA ALA A 72 -28.77 3.28 10.81
C ALA A 72 -27.26 3.51 11.03
N GLN A 73 -26.76 3.37 12.25
CA GLN A 73 -25.33 3.49 12.55
C GLN A 73 -24.54 2.36 11.88
N VAL A 74 -25.04 1.13 11.91
CA VAL A 74 -24.42 -0.01 11.21
C VAL A 74 -24.38 0.21 9.71
N ALA A 75 -25.43 0.78 9.11
CA ALA A 75 -25.44 1.14 7.70
C ALA A 75 -24.39 2.21 7.35
N ALA A 76 -24.24 3.23 8.20
CA ALA A 76 -23.23 4.28 8.02
C ALA A 76 -21.80 3.72 8.13
N ILE A 77 -21.54 2.85 9.11
CA ILE A 77 -20.26 2.15 9.29
C ILE A 77 -19.94 1.27 8.08
N ARG A 78 -20.95 0.56 7.54
CA ARG A 78 -20.77 -0.23 6.30
C ARG A 78 -20.46 0.64 5.09
N ALA A 79 -21.08 1.81 4.97
CA ALA A 79 -20.77 2.75 3.90
C ALA A 79 -19.30 3.20 3.99
N LEU A 80 -18.86 3.66 5.18
CA LEU A 80 -17.46 4.01 5.44
C LEU A 80 -16.49 2.87 5.12
N LEU A 81 -16.85 1.63 5.46
CA LEU A 81 -16.00 0.47 5.18
C LEU A 81 -15.84 0.22 3.67
N ARG A 82 -16.89 0.43 2.87
CA ARG A 82 -16.77 0.39 1.40
C ARG A 82 -15.86 1.51 0.90
N ASP A 83 -16.01 2.73 1.42
CA ASP A 83 -15.19 3.87 1.01
C ASP A 83 -13.70 3.60 1.31
N CYS A 84 -13.40 3.01 2.47
CA CYS A 84 -12.05 2.56 2.82
C CYS A 84 -11.53 1.47 1.87
N GLN A 85 -12.37 0.52 1.45
CA GLN A 85 -11.99 -0.51 0.48
C GLN A 85 -11.69 0.07 -0.90
N GLU A 86 -12.53 0.98 -1.39
CA GLU A 86 -12.33 1.67 -2.66
C GLU A 86 -11.04 2.50 -2.64
N GLN A 87 -10.78 3.27 -1.59
CA GLN A 87 -9.52 4.00 -1.46
C GLN A 87 -8.30 3.08 -1.40
N ASN A 88 -8.38 1.95 -0.70
CA ASN A 88 -7.28 0.99 -0.67
C ASN A 88 -6.98 0.43 -2.06
N GLN A 89 -8.01 0.08 -2.85
CA GLN A 89 -7.81 -0.37 -4.23
C GLN A 89 -7.15 0.70 -5.09
N VAL A 90 -7.54 1.97 -4.94
CA VAL A 90 -6.89 3.09 -5.66
C VAL A 90 -5.43 3.24 -5.23
N ALA A 91 -5.14 3.16 -3.93
CA ALA A 91 -3.77 3.24 -3.43
C ALA A 91 -2.89 2.08 -3.94
N GLU A 92 -3.43 0.86 -4.00
CA GLU A 92 -2.75 -0.30 -4.58
C GLU A 92 -2.43 -0.10 -6.06
N GLN A 93 -3.39 0.37 -6.86
CA GLN A 93 -3.15 0.66 -8.28
C GLN A 93 -2.07 1.72 -8.48
N VAL A 94 -2.07 2.79 -7.69
CA VAL A 94 -1.06 3.84 -7.77
C VAL A 94 0.32 3.33 -7.34
N LEU A 95 0.38 2.47 -6.31
CA LEU A 95 1.62 1.81 -5.89
C LEU A 95 2.21 0.97 -7.03
N GLU A 96 1.40 0.14 -7.70
CA GLU A 96 1.83 -0.68 -8.83
C GLU A 96 2.37 0.16 -9.99
N GLN A 97 1.66 1.24 -10.35
CA GLN A 97 2.10 2.16 -11.38
C GLN A 97 3.42 2.86 -11.03
N SER A 98 3.60 3.23 -9.75
CA SER A 98 4.84 3.84 -9.24
C SER A 98 6.01 2.87 -9.32
N LEU A 99 5.80 1.60 -8.95
CA LEU A 99 6.79 0.53 -9.08
C LEU A 99 7.19 0.28 -10.54
N ALA A 100 6.20 0.17 -11.43
CA ALA A 100 6.44 -0.01 -12.86
C ALA A 100 7.26 1.15 -13.46
N SER A 101 6.92 2.38 -13.08
CA SER A 101 7.64 3.59 -13.51
C SER A 101 9.08 3.62 -13.01
N THR A 102 9.30 3.24 -11.75
CA THR A 102 10.64 3.17 -11.14
C THR A 102 11.52 2.11 -11.82
N ARG A 103 10.95 0.93 -12.12
CA ARG A 103 11.64 -0.13 -12.90
C ARG A 103 12.02 0.36 -14.31
N LYS A 104 11.11 1.06 -14.99
CA LYS A 104 11.38 1.65 -16.31
C LYS A 104 12.52 2.68 -16.25
N LEU A 105 12.54 3.52 -15.22
CA LEU A 105 13.62 4.48 -15.00
C LEU A 105 14.96 3.77 -14.76
N ALA A 106 15.00 2.79 -13.86
CA ALA A 106 16.20 2.00 -13.58
C ALA A 106 16.75 1.35 -14.86
N ASN A 107 15.90 0.68 -15.64
CA ASN A 107 16.27 0.09 -16.92
C ASN A 107 16.83 1.12 -17.92
N THR A 108 16.27 2.33 -17.94
CA THR A 108 16.73 3.42 -18.82
C THR A 108 18.11 3.90 -18.40
N LEU A 109 18.33 4.10 -17.10
CA LEU A 109 19.62 4.50 -16.54
C LEU A 109 20.69 3.43 -16.79
N SER A 110 20.38 2.14 -16.60
CA SER A 110 21.31 1.05 -16.91
C SER A 110 21.72 1.06 -18.38
N ARG A 111 20.78 1.22 -19.32
CA ARG A 111 21.09 1.31 -20.75
C ARG A 111 21.92 2.54 -21.11
N LEU A 112 21.66 3.68 -20.45
CA LEU A 112 22.47 4.88 -20.63
C LEU A 112 23.90 4.68 -20.10
N HIS A 113 24.05 4.03 -18.95
CA HIS A 113 25.35 3.69 -18.38
C HIS A 113 26.13 2.72 -19.29
N GLU A 114 25.49 1.65 -19.78
CA GLU A 114 26.08 0.74 -20.77
C GLU A 114 26.50 1.48 -22.04
N ARG A 115 25.66 2.38 -22.57
CA ARG A 115 25.97 3.18 -23.76
C ARG A 115 27.10 4.18 -23.53
N GLN A 116 27.15 4.83 -22.36
CA GLN A 116 28.26 5.71 -21.98
C GLN A 116 29.56 4.93 -21.78
N SER A 117 29.49 3.71 -21.24
CA SER A 117 30.63 2.79 -21.18
C SER A 117 31.05 2.27 -22.56
N MET A 118 30.15 2.29 -23.56
CA MET A 118 30.42 1.90 -24.95
C MET A 118 30.94 3.06 -25.80
N THR A 119 30.82 4.30 -25.35
CA THR A 119 31.46 5.45 -25.97
C THR A 119 32.80 5.70 -25.29
N TYR A 120 33.86 5.27 -25.96
CA TYR A 120 35.28 5.52 -25.65
C TYR A 120 35.97 4.43 -24.81
N ASP A 121 36.14 3.23 -25.38
CA ASP A 121 37.47 2.63 -25.29
C ASP A 121 38.38 3.48 -26.18
N GLN A 122 39.34 4.19 -25.59
CA GLN A 122 40.32 5.01 -26.32
C GLN A 122 41.29 4.14 -27.18
N LYS A 123 40.90 2.92 -27.57
CA LYS A 123 41.74 1.91 -28.20
C LYS A 123 41.06 1.11 -29.31
N GLY A 124 39.81 1.38 -29.68
CA GLY A 124 39.20 0.86 -30.90
C GLY A 124 39.24 -0.67 -31.02
N HIS A 125 38.97 -1.39 -29.93
CA HIS A 125 38.87 -2.85 -29.98
C HIS A 125 37.48 -3.31 -29.54
N THR A 126 36.66 -3.67 -30.53
CA THR A 126 35.41 -4.39 -30.31
C THR A 126 35.71 -5.76 -29.71
N LYS A 127 35.68 -5.89 -28.38
CA LYS A 127 35.69 -7.21 -27.73
C LYS A 127 34.33 -7.85 -27.90
N GLY A 128 34.15 -8.51 -29.05
CA GLY A 128 33.18 -9.59 -29.20
C GLY A 128 33.48 -10.62 -28.12
N ILE A 129 32.48 -10.91 -27.29
CA ILE A 129 32.55 -11.92 -26.24
C ILE A 129 32.67 -13.28 -26.94
N ASN A 130 33.91 -13.71 -27.24
CA ASN A 130 34.21 -15.07 -27.64
C ASN A 130 34.06 -15.96 -26.41
N LYS A 131 32.85 -16.51 -26.20
CA LYS A 131 32.64 -17.63 -25.28
C LYS A 131 33.14 -18.91 -25.94
N GLY A 132 34.24 -19.43 -25.39
CA GLY A 132 34.54 -20.86 -25.34
C GLY A 132 34.95 -21.55 -26.63
N ALA A 133 36.26 -21.62 -26.87
CA ALA A 133 36.87 -22.83 -27.43
C ALA A 133 38.05 -23.19 -26.51
N GLY A 134 38.00 -24.39 -25.95
CA GLY A 134 38.93 -24.87 -24.94
C GLY A 134 40.36 -24.97 -25.41
N PHE A 135 41.28 -24.94 -24.45
CA PHE A 135 42.66 -25.35 -24.67
C PHE A 135 43.04 -26.39 -23.61
N LYS A 136 43.37 -27.59 -24.09
CA LYS A 136 44.03 -28.68 -23.36
C LYS A 136 45.54 -28.48 -23.49
N VAL A 137 46.25 -28.41 -22.36
CA VAL A 137 47.52 -29.10 -22.05
C VAL A 137 47.77 -29.03 -20.56
#